data_AF-A0A7N0ZY76-F1
#
_entry.id   AF-A0A7N0ZY76-F1
#
_cell.length_a   1.000
_cell.length_b   1.000
_cell.length_c   1.000
_cell.angle_alpha   90.00
_cell.angle_beta   90.00
_cell.angle_gamma   90.00
#
_symmetry.space_group_name_H-M   'P 1'
#
loop_
_entity.id
_entity.type
_entity.pdbx_description
1 polymer ?
#
loop_
_entity_poly.entity_id
_entity_poly.type
_entity_poly.pdbx_seq_one_letter_code
_entity_poly.pdbx_strand_id
1 'polypeptide(L)'
;MDSFMSNMQFEEELPKLPASPGPRAGEMSSSNLFDKNSNTFCLEFGNGEFSGAELKKIMANEKLAEIALADSKRAKRILANRQSAARSKERKMRYISELEHKVQTLQTEATTLSAQVTVLQRESAGLSSQNNELRFRLQAMEQKVQLCDALNEALSAEVQRFRFATQELSSNAQMFQQQSYQFNSSQAQQNNMINNDWSRIVHNGSQLKEVQVEDCEGRASERWVCQDHVISFSYTKIQPMKVSRPR
;
A
#
# COMPACT_ATOMS: atom_id res chain seq x y z
N MET A 1 -11.19 5.05 26.16
CA MET A 1 -10.91 5.78 24.91
C MET A 1 -12.19 5.72 24.11
N ASP A 2 -13.19 6.43 24.63
CA ASP A 2 -14.59 6.32 24.27
C ASP A 2 -14.91 7.51 23.39
N SER A 3 -14.93 7.30 22.07
CA SER A 3 -15.48 8.25 21.09
C SER A 3 -15.42 7.65 19.69
N PHE A 4 -16.41 6.82 19.31
CA PHE A 4 -16.76 6.68 17.89
C PHE A 4 -18.14 6.02 17.67
N MET A 5 -19.20 6.55 18.29
CA MET A 5 -20.57 6.07 18.01
C MET A 5 -21.59 7.20 18.09
N SER A 6 -21.30 8.34 17.47
CA SER A 6 -22.31 9.37 17.27
C SER A 6 -22.21 9.95 15.86
N ASN A 7 -23.35 9.99 15.19
CA ASN A 7 -23.63 10.61 13.90
C ASN A 7 -23.51 9.73 12.65
N MET A 8 -24.48 8.84 12.49
CA MET A 8 -24.94 8.38 11.17
C MET A 8 -26.39 8.81 11.01
N GLN A 9 -26.59 10.06 10.58
CA GLN A 9 -27.86 10.49 9.98
C GLN A 9 -27.93 9.86 8.59
N PHE A 10 -28.74 8.80 8.47
CA PHE A 10 -29.20 8.31 7.18
C PHE A 10 -30.54 8.99 6.89
N GLU A 11 -30.49 10.00 6.01
CA GLU A 11 -31.64 10.46 5.25
C GLU A 11 -32.28 9.26 4.54
N GLU A 12 -33.53 9.03 4.85
CA GLU A 12 -34.36 7.92 4.41
C GLU A 12 -34.97 8.27 3.04
N GLU A 13 -34.19 8.15 1.97
CA GLU A 13 -34.73 8.26 0.60
C GLU A 13 -35.07 6.86 0.04
N LEU A 14 -36.27 6.40 0.41
CA LEU A 14 -36.91 5.19 -0.11
C LEU A 14 -37.30 5.35 -1.60
N PRO A 15 -36.89 4.45 -2.51
CA PRO A 15 -37.52 4.34 -3.81
C PRO A 15 -38.92 3.72 -3.64
N LYS A 16 -39.95 4.49 -4.04
CA LYS A 16 -41.35 4.05 -4.16
C LYS A 16 -41.46 2.73 -4.93
N LEU A 17 -41.94 1.69 -4.26
CA LEU A 17 -42.49 0.50 -4.91
C LEU A 17 -43.85 0.83 -5.54
N PRO A 18 -44.15 0.35 -6.77
CA PRO A 18 -45.49 0.48 -7.33
C PRO A 18 -46.47 -0.38 -6.54
N ALA A 19 -47.61 0.22 -6.21
CA ALA A 19 -48.73 -0.43 -5.55
C ALA A 19 -49.22 -1.66 -6.32
N SER A 20 -49.35 -2.78 -5.63
CA SER A 20 -50.09 -3.95 -6.13
C SER A 20 -51.54 -3.56 -6.45
N PRO A 21 -52.06 -3.88 -7.65
CA PRO A 21 -53.48 -3.69 -7.95
C PRO A 21 -54.29 -4.69 -7.11
N GLY A 22 -55.10 -4.18 -6.18
CA GLY A 22 -56.14 -4.96 -5.53
C GLY A 22 -57.20 -5.45 -6.54
N PRO A 23 -57.93 -6.54 -6.24
CA PRO A 23 -58.92 -7.08 -7.15
C PRO A 23 -60.12 -6.13 -7.21
N ARG A 24 -60.30 -5.47 -8.36
CA ARG A 24 -61.54 -4.78 -8.70
C ARG A 24 -62.56 -5.78 -9.24
N ALA A 25 -63.75 -5.69 -8.68
CA ALA A 25 -64.97 -6.31 -9.17
C ALA A 25 -65.51 -5.58 -10.42
N GLY A 26 -66.20 -6.34 -11.28
CA GLY A 26 -66.88 -5.90 -12.51
C GLY A 26 -66.05 -6.24 -13.74
N GLU A 27 -66.50 -6.98 -14.76
CA GLU A 27 -67.83 -7.37 -15.20
C GLU A 27 -67.70 -8.70 -15.96
N MET A 28 -68.60 -9.65 -15.74
CA MET A 28 -68.84 -10.73 -16.70
C MET A 28 -70.35 -10.88 -16.86
N SER A 29 -70.85 -10.47 -18.03
CA SER A 29 -72.14 -10.91 -18.55
C SER A 29 -71.89 -11.95 -19.62
N SER A 30 -72.25 -13.20 -19.32
CA SER A 30 -72.65 -14.20 -20.31
C SER A 30 -73.49 -15.27 -19.63
N SER A 31 -74.80 -15.13 -19.84
CA SER A 31 -75.80 -16.18 -20.00
C SER A 31 -75.67 -17.43 -19.14
N ASN A 32 -76.46 -17.48 -18.06
CA ASN A 32 -77.20 -18.69 -17.72
C ASN A 32 -78.62 -18.31 -17.27
N LEU A 33 -79.56 -18.73 -18.09
CA LEU A 33 -81.00 -18.70 -17.92
C LEU A 33 -81.38 -19.84 -16.95
N PHE A 34 -82.36 -19.56 -16.09
CA PHE A 34 -82.92 -20.40 -15.01
C PHE A 34 -82.04 -20.48 -13.75
N ASP A 35 -82.36 -19.67 -12.73
CA ASP A 35 -83.36 -20.14 -11.78
C ASP A 35 -83.99 -19.01 -10.96
N LYS A 36 -85.29 -19.18 -10.77
CA LYS A 36 -86.19 -18.30 -10.02
C LYS A 36 -85.83 -18.38 -8.54
N ASN A 37 -85.19 -17.37 -7.98
CA ASN A 37 -85.23 -17.17 -6.54
C ASN A 37 -85.56 -15.71 -6.22
N SER A 38 -86.84 -15.50 -5.92
CA SER A 38 -87.37 -14.26 -5.42
C SER A 38 -86.64 -13.86 -4.14
N ASN A 39 -86.16 -12.62 -4.10
CA ASN A 39 -85.95 -11.89 -2.86
C ASN A 39 -87.31 -11.67 -2.18
N THR A 40 -87.91 -12.75 -1.69
CA THR A 40 -89.01 -12.75 -0.74
C THR A 40 -88.41 -12.39 0.61
N PHE A 41 -88.12 -11.11 0.77
CA PHE A 41 -87.77 -10.54 2.06
C PHE A 41 -88.99 -10.67 2.97
N CYS A 42 -88.95 -11.73 3.77
CA CYS A 42 -89.34 -11.72 5.18
C CYS A 42 -90.81 -11.45 5.52
N LEU A 43 -91.75 -12.25 4.99
CA LEU A 43 -93.09 -12.35 5.59
C LEU A 43 -93.70 -13.77 5.65
N GLU A 44 -92.87 -14.83 5.61
CA GLU A 44 -93.34 -16.21 5.81
C GLU A 44 -92.65 -16.89 7.00
N PHE A 45 -92.56 -16.17 8.12
CA PHE A 45 -92.10 -16.72 9.40
C PHE A 45 -93.28 -17.37 10.15
N GLY A 46 -93.94 -18.34 9.51
CA GLY A 46 -95.15 -18.98 10.02
C GLY A 46 -95.17 -20.50 9.90
N ASN A 47 -94.59 -21.07 8.84
CA ASN A 47 -94.57 -22.52 8.67
C ASN A 47 -93.29 -23.12 9.27
N GLY A 48 -93.49 -23.93 10.31
CA GLY A 48 -92.46 -24.68 11.04
C GLY A 48 -91.78 -25.78 10.22
N GLU A 49 -91.60 -25.59 8.91
CA GLU A 49 -91.03 -26.60 8.04
C GLU A 49 -89.52 -26.68 8.24
N PHE A 50 -89.05 -27.80 8.78
CA PHE A 50 -87.63 -28.08 9.00
C PHE A 50 -87.02 -28.68 7.73
N SER A 51 -85.79 -28.29 7.39
CA SER A 51 -85.04 -28.99 6.35
C SER A 51 -84.79 -30.45 6.76
N GLY A 52 -84.63 -31.37 5.81
CA GLY A 52 -84.31 -32.78 6.11
C GLY A 52 -83.05 -32.94 6.98
N ALA A 53 -82.08 -32.02 6.88
CA ALA A 53 -80.90 -32.01 7.76
C ALA A 53 -81.19 -31.50 9.17
N GLU A 54 -82.14 -30.58 9.31
CA GLU A 54 -82.61 -30.08 10.60
C GLU A 54 -83.47 -31.12 11.31
N LEU A 55 -84.36 -31.80 10.57
CA LEU A 55 -85.19 -32.86 11.10
C LEU A 55 -84.35 -34.02 11.65
N LYS A 56 -83.29 -34.43 10.92
CA LYS A 56 -82.31 -35.42 11.43
C LYS A 56 -81.66 -34.98 12.74
N LYS A 57 -81.28 -33.70 12.88
CA LYS A 57 -80.69 -33.15 14.11
C LYS A 57 -81.68 -33.08 15.27
N ILE A 58 -82.96 -32.84 14.96
CA ILE A 58 -84.06 -32.81 15.93
C ILE A 58 -84.35 -34.22 16.43
N MET A 59 -84.54 -35.19 15.53
CA MET A 59 -84.79 -36.59 15.89
C MET A 59 -83.63 -37.23 16.65
N ALA A 60 -82.39 -36.79 16.40
CA ALA A 60 -81.22 -37.26 17.14
C ALA A 60 -81.12 -36.71 18.58
N ASN A 61 -81.98 -35.77 18.99
CA ASN A 61 -81.94 -35.19 20.33
C ASN A 61 -83.35 -35.08 20.91
N GLU A 62 -83.69 -35.98 21.82
CA GLU A 62 -85.04 -36.11 22.43
C GLU A 62 -85.57 -34.77 22.97
N LYS A 63 -84.74 -34.01 23.71
CA LYS A 63 -85.10 -32.67 24.20
C LYS A 63 -85.37 -31.66 23.08
N LEU A 64 -84.65 -31.74 21.97
CA LEU A 64 -84.88 -30.86 20.82
C LEU A 64 -86.12 -31.27 20.04
N ALA A 65 -86.43 -32.56 19.98
CA ALA A 65 -87.68 -33.10 19.41
C ALA A 65 -88.91 -32.65 20.22
N GLU A 66 -88.85 -32.75 21.55
CA GLU A 66 -89.90 -32.22 22.43
C GLU A 66 -90.11 -30.71 22.23
N ILE A 67 -89.02 -29.93 22.15
CA ILE A 67 -89.10 -28.49 21.88
C ILE A 67 -89.67 -28.20 20.48
N ALA A 68 -89.35 -29.01 19.47
CA ALA A 68 -89.88 -28.83 18.12
C ALA A 68 -91.38 -29.13 18.03
N LEU A 69 -91.88 -30.11 18.79
CA LEU A 69 -93.31 -30.42 18.91
C LEU A 69 -94.06 -29.32 19.67
N ALA A 70 -93.47 -28.74 20.71
CA ALA A 70 -94.08 -27.65 21.48
C ALA A 70 -93.98 -26.27 20.80
N ASP A 71 -92.84 -25.94 20.19
CA ASP A 71 -92.56 -24.66 19.52
C ASP A 71 -91.50 -24.83 18.41
N SER A 72 -91.96 -24.99 17.18
CA SER A 72 -91.12 -25.15 15.99
C SER A 72 -90.21 -23.94 15.72
N LYS A 73 -90.63 -22.72 16.07
CA LYS A 73 -89.85 -21.49 15.91
C LYS A 73 -88.69 -21.42 16.90
N ARG A 74 -88.91 -21.86 18.15
CA ARG A 74 -87.83 -21.99 19.14
C ARG A 74 -86.82 -23.05 18.73
N ALA A 75 -87.26 -24.21 18.24
CA ALA A 75 -86.36 -25.25 17.74
C ALA A 75 -85.49 -24.76 16.56
N LYS A 76 -86.08 -24.05 15.58
CA LYS A 76 -85.32 -23.41 14.49
C LYS A 76 -84.25 -22.44 15.00
N ARG A 77 -84.58 -21.58 15.98
CA ARG A 77 -83.60 -20.65 16.60
C ARG A 77 -82.45 -21.37 17.27
N ILE A 78 -82.72 -22.47 17.98
CA ILE A 78 -81.68 -23.29 18.63
C ILE A 78 -80.73 -23.87 17.58
N LEU A 79 -81.26 -24.44 16.50
CA LEU A 79 -80.44 -25.00 15.42
C LEU A 79 -79.57 -23.94 14.74
N ALA A 80 -80.14 -22.77 14.43
CA ALA A 80 -79.40 -21.65 13.85
C ALA A 80 -78.30 -21.12 14.78
N ASN A 81 -78.58 -21.00 16.09
CA ASN A 81 -77.58 -20.61 17.08
C ASN A 81 -76.47 -21.66 17.22
N ARG A 82 -76.81 -22.95 17.26
CA ARG A 82 -75.82 -24.03 17.26
C ARG A 82 -74.90 -23.97 16.04
N GLN A 83 -75.47 -23.76 14.85
CA GLN A 83 -74.69 -23.66 13.61
C GLN A 83 -73.76 -22.43 13.60
N SER A 84 -74.26 -21.27 14.02
CA SER A 84 -73.44 -20.05 14.11
C SER A 84 -72.37 -20.15 15.19
N ALA A 85 -72.65 -20.73 16.35
CA ALA A 85 -71.68 -21.02 17.39
C ALA A 85 -70.59 -21.99 16.89
N ALA A 86 -70.96 -23.05 16.17
CA ALA A 86 -70.01 -23.98 15.56
C ALA A 86 -69.08 -23.27 14.56
N ARG A 87 -69.63 -22.46 13.65
CA ARG A 87 -68.84 -21.65 12.70
C ARG A 87 -67.96 -20.61 13.38
N SER A 88 -68.40 -20.06 14.53
CA SER A 88 -67.60 -19.11 15.32
C SER A 88 -66.42 -19.81 15.99
N LYS A 89 -66.66 -20.99 16.59
CA LYS A 89 -65.59 -21.83 17.16
C LYS A 89 -64.58 -22.25 16.11
N GLU A 90 -65.04 -22.70 14.94
CA GLU A 90 -64.18 -23.08 13.83
C GLU A 90 -63.28 -21.93 13.37
N ARG A 91 -63.86 -20.73 13.19
CA ARG A 91 -63.09 -19.53 12.83
C ARG A 91 -62.04 -19.16 13.87
N LYS A 92 -62.40 -19.20 15.15
CA LYS A 92 -61.45 -18.95 16.25
C LYS A 92 -60.33 -19.98 16.28
N MET A 93 -60.67 -21.26 16.10
CA MET A 93 -59.69 -22.35 16.07
C MET A 93 -58.71 -22.19 14.91
N ARG A 94 -59.20 -21.88 13.70
CA ARG A 94 -58.34 -21.58 12.55
C ARG A 94 -57.41 -20.39 12.81
N TYR A 95 -57.96 -19.30 13.35
CA TYR A 95 -57.16 -18.11 13.68
C TYR A 95 -56.05 -18.41 14.71
N ILE A 96 -56.36 -19.21 15.74
CA ILE A 96 -55.37 -19.64 16.73
C ILE A 96 -54.25 -20.44 16.05
N SER A 97 -54.57 -21.44 15.23
CA SER A 97 -53.57 -22.23 14.53
C SER A 97 -52.74 -21.41 13.53
N GLU A 98 -53.35 -20.45 12.84
CA GLU A 98 -52.63 -19.51 11.98
C GLU A 98 -51.62 -18.66 12.76
N LEU A 99 -52.00 -18.17 13.96
CA LEU A 99 -51.10 -17.43 14.83
C LEU A 99 -49.96 -18.31 15.37
N GLU A 100 -50.26 -19.52 15.81
CA GLU A 100 -49.25 -20.49 16.28
C GLU A 100 -48.23 -20.79 15.18
N HIS A 101 -48.70 -21.04 13.96
CA HIS A 101 -47.82 -21.25 12.81
C HIS A 101 -46.97 -20.00 12.54
N LYS A 102 -47.56 -18.80 12.58
CA LYS A 102 -46.82 -17.55 12.35
C LYS A 102 -45.73 -17.30 13.39
N VAL A 103 -46.00 -17.61 14.67
CA VAL A 103 -44.99 -17.55 15.73
C VAL A 103 -43.85 -18.51 15.43
N GLN A 104 -44.15 -19.75 15.07
CA GLN A 104 -43.13 -20.75 14.74
C GLN A 104 -42.28 -20.32 13.53
N THR A 105 -42.90 -19.77 12.48
CA THR A 105 -42.19 -19.25 11.30
C THR A 105 -41.26 -18.11 11.69
N LEU A 106 -41.76 -17.09 12.39
CA LEU A 106 -40.96 -15.94 12.82
C LEU A 106 -39.80 -16.35 13.74
N GLN A 107 -40.01 -17.33 14.61
CA GLN A 107 -38.95 -17.83 15.48
C GLN A 107 -37.85 -18.58 14.70
N THR A 108 -38.25 -19.34 13.67
CA THR A 108 -37.32 -20.03 12.77
C THR A 108 -36.52 -19.01 11.93
N GLU A 109 -37.18 -17.97 11.42
CA GLU A 109 -36.54 -16.86 10.71
C GLU A 109 -35.55 -16.12 11.61
N ALA A 110 -35.95 -15.78 12.84
CA ALA A 110 -35.08 -15.11 13.80
C ALA A 110 -33.83 -15.94 14.12
N THR A 111 -33.98 -17.26 14.29
CA THR A 111 -32.86 -18.18 14.50
C THR A 111 -31.93 -18.22 13.28
N THR A 112 -32.52 -18.28 12.08
CA THR A 112 -31.78 -18.30 10.81
C THR A 112 -30.99 -17.01 10.58
N LEU A 113 -31.61 -15.85 10.80
CA LEU A 113 -30.96 -14.55 10.70
C LEU A 113 -29.85 -14.40 11.75
N SER A 114 -30.06 -14.88 12.98
CA SER A 114 -29.03 -14.86 14.03
C SER A 114 -27.81 -15.69 13.65
N ALA A 115 -28.02 -16.85 13.00
CA ALA A 115 -26.92 -17.66 12.47
C ALA A 115 -26.16 -16.92 11.36
N GLN A 116 -26.86 -16.26 10.44
CA GLN A 116 -26.23 -15.46 9.36
C GLN A 116 -25.39 -14.31 9.94
N VAL A 117 -25.90 -13.58 10.91
CA VAL A 117 -25.15 -12.51 11.60
C VAL A 117 -23.87 -13.06 12.22
N THR A 118 -23.94 -14.23 12.87
CA THR A 118 -22.76 -14.86 13.49
C THR A 118 -21.70 -15.22 12.45
N VAL A 119 -22.10 -15.72 11.28
CA VAL A 119 -21.17 -16.04 10.18
C VAL A 119 -20.50 -14.76 9.67
N LEU A 120 -21.29 -13.73 9.35
CA LEU A 120 -20.77 -12.45 8.84
C LEU A 120 -19.83 -11.77 9.84
N GLN A 121 -20.12 -11.84 11.14
CA GLN A 121 -19.24 -11.33 12.19
C GLN A 121 -17.88 -12.03 12.19
N ARG A 122 -17.85 -13.37 12.04
CA ARG A 122 -16.61 -14.13 11.96
C ARG A 122 -15.82 -13.81 10.69
N GLU A 123 -16.50 -13.71 9.55
CA GLU A 123 -15.87 -13.34 8.28
C GLU A 123 -15.27 -11.94 8.32
N SER A 124 -16.01 -10.97 8.88
CA SER A 124 -15.55 -9.60 9.06
C SER A 124 -14.29 -9.54 9.95
N ALA A 125 -14.30 -10.25 11.08
CA ALA A 125 -13.13 -10.36 11.94
C ALA A 125 -11.92 -11.01 11.22
N GLY A 126 -12.17 -12.06 10.43
CA GLY A 126 -11.16 -12.73 9.61
C GLY A 126 -10.54 -11.80 8.57
N LEU A 127 -11.37 -11.06 7.81
CA LEU A 127 -10.91 -10.07 6.84
C LEU A 127 -10.13 -8.94 7.50
N SER A 128 -10.58 -8.46 8.66
CA SER A 128 -9.86 -7.44 9.43
C SER A 128 -8.47 -7.92 9.86
N SER A 129 -8.35 -9.18 10.29
CA SER A 129 -7.05 -9.77 10.65
C SER A 129 -6.12 -9.88 9.44
N GLN A 130 -6.63 -10.34 8.29
CA GLN A 130 -5.85 -10.41 7.05
C GLN A 130 -5.42 -9.02 6.57
N ASN A 131 -6.29 -8.03 6.69
CA ASN A 131 -5.97 -6.65 6.32
C ASN A 131 -4.84 -6.09 7.19
N ASN A 132 -4.87 -6.35 8.50
CA ASN A 132 -3.81 -5.94 9.41
C ASN A 132 -2.47 -6.62 9.08
N GLU A 133 -2.48 -7.93 8.78
CA GLU A 133 -1.28 -8.65 8.34
C GLU A 133 -0.70 -8.06 7.05
N LEU A 134 -1.55 -7.75 6.07
CA LEU A 134 -1.10 -7.13 4.82
C LEU A 134 -0.53 -5.73 5.06
N ARG A 135 -1.13 -4.93 5.95
CA ARG A 135 -0.58 -3.63 6.35
C ARG A 135 0.80 -3.76 7.00
N PHE A 136 0.99 -4.73 7.90
CA PHE A 136 2.30 -4.96 8.51
C PHE A 136 3.35 -5.37 7.48
N ARG A 137 2.99 -6.25 6.54
CA ARG A 137 3.89 -6.62 5.43
C ARG A 137 4.25 -5.43 4.55
N LEU A 138 3.27 -4.58 4.23
CA LEU A 138 3.49 -3.38 3.45
C LEU A 138 4.49 -2.46 4.16
N GLN A 139 4.27 -2.17 5.44
CA GLN A 139 5.18 -1.34 6.24
C GLN A 139 6.60 -1.92 6.31
N ALA A 140 6.73 -3.23 6.48
CA ALA A 140 8.04 -3.90 6.47
C ALA A 140 8.74 -3.77 5.11
N MET A 141 7.99 -3.86 4.00
CA MET A 141 8.54 -3.65 2.67
C MET A 141 8.94 -2.19 2.44
N GLU A 142 8.15 -1.23 2.91
CA GLU A 142 8.48 0.21 2.85
C GLU A 142 9.79 0.51 3.60
N GLN A 143 9.96 -0.03 4.81
CA GLN A 143 11.21 0.10 5.57
C GLN A 143 12.41 -0.50 4.82
N LYS A 144 12.21 -1.65 4.15
CA LYS A 144 13.26 -2.26 3.34
C LYS A 144 13.65 -1.38 2.16
N VAL A 145 12.68 -0.78 1.47
CA VAL A 145 12.94 0.15 0.36
C VAL A 145 13.74 1.36 0.85
N GLN A 146 13.33 1.97 1.97
CA GLN A 146 14.05 3.11 2.55
C GLN A 146 15.51 2.76 2.89
N LEU A 147 15.77 1.57 3.43
CA LEU A 147 17.14 1.13 3.69
C LEU A 147 17.93 0.94 2.39
N CYS A 148 17.33 0.34 1.36
CA CYS A 148 17.97 0.19 0.06
C CYS A 148 18.30 1.55 -0.57
N ASP A 149 17.40 2.53 -0.47
CA ASP A 149 17.63 3.88 -0.99
C ASP A 149 18.77 4.57 -0.24
N ALA A 150 18.79 4.51 1.10
CA ALA A 150 19.88 5.07 1.91
C ALA A 150 21.24 4.41 1.58
N LEU A 151 21.27 3.10 1.35
CA LEU A 151 22.48 2.38 0.93
C LEU A 151 22.94 2.81 -0.47
N ASN A 152 22.00 2.96 -1.41
CA ASN A 152 22.29 3.43 -2.76
C ASN A 152 22.82 4.86 -2.78
N GLU A 153 22.26 5.75 -1.96
CA GLU A 153 22.75 7.12 -1.78
C GLU A 153 24.18 7.13 -1.20
N ALA A 154 24.43 6.35 -0.15
CA ALA A 154 25.75 6.24 0.47
C ALA A 154 26.80 5.70 -0.53
N LEU A 155 26.46 4.65 -1.28
CA LEU A 155 27.33 4.10 -2.31
C LEU A 155 27.58 5.11 -3.44
N SER A 156 26.54 5.83 -3.86
CA SER A 156 26.66 6.87 -4.89
C SER A 156 27.57 8.00 -4.43
N ALA A 157 27.46 8.44 -3.17
CA ALA A 157 28.34 9.44 -2.58
C ALA A 157 29.80 8.97 -2.55
N GLU A 158 30.05 7.71 -2.20
CA GLU A 158 31.39 7.12 -2.18
C GLU A 158 32.00 7.06 -3.59
N VAL A 159 31.21 6.66 -4.59
CA VAL A 159 31.62 6.68 -6.01
C VAL A 159 31.97 8.11 -6.45
N GLN A 160 31.19 9.11 -6.07
CA GLN A 160 31.51 10.51 -6.38
C GLN A 160 32.80 10.95 -5.69
N ARG A 161 33.03 10.58 -4.42
CA ARG A 161 34.28 10.90 -3.71
C ARG A 161 35.50 10.29 -4.41
N PHE A 162 35.42 9.03 -4.84
CA PHE A 162 36.49 8.40 -5.61
C PHE A 162 36.73 9.06 -6.97
N ARG A 163 35.67 9.48 -7.66
CA ARG A 163 35.79 10.25 -8.91
C ARG A 163 36.54 11.56 -8.70
N PHE A 164 36.19 12.33 -7.67
CA PHE A 164 36.90 13.57 -7.34
C PHE A 164 38.36 13.31 -6.96
N ALA A 165 38.64 12.36 -6.07
CA ALA A 165 40.02 12.03 -5.68
C ALA A 165 40.87 11.60 -6.89
N THR A 166 40.30 10.82 -7.81
CA THR A 166 40.99 10.40 -9.04
C THR A 166 41.26 11.61 -9.96
N GLN A 167 40.31 12.54 -10.07
CA GLN A 167 40.46 13.77 -10.85
C GLN A 167 41.49 14.74 -10.24
N GLU A 168 41.56 14.84 -8.91
CA GLU A 168 42.57 15.63 -8.23
C GLU A 168 43.97 15.02 -8.42
N LEU A 169 44.10 13.70 -8.30
CA LEU A 169 45.36 13.01 -8.56
C LEU A 169 45.85 13.21 -9.99
N SER A 170 44.97 13.16 -10.98
CA SER A 170 45.35 13.41 -12.38
C SER A 170 45.75 14.87 -12.62
N SER A 171 45.04 15.83 -12.01
CA SER A 171 45.37 17.26 -12.07
C SER A 171 46.71 17.55 -11.39
N ASN A 172 46.95 16.97 -10.21
CA ASN A 172 48.20 17.10 -9.47
C ASN A 172 49.38 16.48 -10.23
N ALA A 173 49.18 15.34 -10.89
CA ALA A 173 50.20 14.72 -11.74
C ALA A 173 50.58 15.63 -12.92
N GLN A 174 49.60 16.27 -13.57
CA GLN A 174 49.86 17.27 -14.62
C GLN A 174 50.63 18.49 -14.10
N MET A 175 50.25 19.01 -12.93
CA MET A 175 50.95 20.12 -12.28
C MET A 175 52.40 19.77 -11.92
N PHE A 176 52.63 18.58 -11.36
CA PHE A 176 53.98 18.10 -11.04
C PHE A 176 54.84 17.95 -12.30
N GLN A 177 54.26 17.40 -13.37
CA GLN A 177 54.93 17.30 -14.67
C GLN A 177 55.31 18.69 -15.20
N GLN A 178 54.40 19.67 -15.16
CA GLN A 178 54.69 21.04 -15.61
C GLN A 178 55.78 21.71 -14.77
N GLN A 179 55.76 21.56 -13.44
CA GLN A 179 56.83 22.08 -12.57
C GLN A 179 58.18 21.44 -12.89
N SER A 180 58.22 20.12 -13.12
CA SER A 180 59.47 19.44 -13.51
C SER A 180 60.03 19.94 -14.84
N TYR A 181 59.16 20.20 -15.84
CA TYR A 181 59.59 20.79 -17.11
C TYR A 181 60.14 22.22 -16.92
N GLN A 182 59.50 23.07 -16.12
CA GLN A 182 60.01 24.41 -15.84
C GLN A 182 61.35 24.38 -15.10
N PHE A 183 61.49 23.49 -14.11
CA PHE A 183 62.73 23.32 -13.36
C PHE A 183 63.88 22.87 -14.26
N ASN A 184 63.67 21.83 -15.06
CA ASN A 184 64.68 21.34 -16.00
C ASN A 184 65.05 22.39 -17.07
N SER A 185 64.08 23.16 -17.56
CA SER A 185 64.34 24.25 -18.52
C SER A 185 65.21 25.35 -17.90
N SER A 186 64.94 25.74 -16.66
CA SER A 186 65.72 26.76 -15.95
C SER A 186 67.15 26.28 -15.67
N GLN A 187 67.32 25.01 -15.26
CA GLN A 187 68.65 24.41 -15.07
C GLN A 187 69.43 24.31 -16.38
N ALA A 188 68.78 23.97 -17.49
CA ALA A 188 69.42 23.92 -18.80
C ALA A 188 69.90 25.31 -19.27
N GLN A 189 69.11 26.36 -19.02
CA GLN A 189 69.54 27.74 -19.30
C GLN A 189 70.79 28.13 -18.49
N GLN A 190 70.82 27.77 -17.20
CA GLN A 190 71.99 28.02 -16.34
C GLN A 190 73.23 27.24 -16.83
N ASN A 191 73.08 25.97 -17.18
CA ASN A 191 74.16 25.16 -17.75
C ASN A 191 74.66 25.71 -19.09
N ASN A 192 73.76 26.19 -19.96
CA ASN A 192 74.15 26.86 -21.20
C ASN A 192 74.91 28.15 -20.92
N MET A 193 74.52 28.93 -19.91
CA MET A 193 75.25 30.14 -19.51
C MET A 193 76.66 29.79 -19.03
N ILE A 194 76.80 28.76 -18.19
CA ILE A 194 78.09 28.25 -17.73
C ILE A 194 78.94 27.76 -18.91
N ASN A 195 78.37 26.99 -19.85
CA ASN A 195 79.08 26.48 -21.03
C ASN A 195 79.53 27.61 -21.98
N ASN A 196 78.72 28.65 -22.14
CA ASN A 196 79.09 29.83 -22.92
C ASN A 196 80.23 30.61 -22.25
N ASP A 197 80.20 30.77 -20.93
CA ASP A 197 81.29 31.39 -20.17
C ASP A 197 82.58 30.57 -20.26
N TRP A 198 82.52 29.24 -20.13
CA TRP A 198 83.66 28.36 -20.37
C TRP A 198 84.20 28.47 -21.79
N SER A 199 83.32 28.55 -22.79
CA SER A 199 83.74 28.73 -24.19
C SER A 199 84.44 30.08 -24.41
N ARG A 200 83.99 31.15 -23.75
CA ARG A 200 84.68 32.46 -23.76
C ARG A 200 86.05 32.38 -23.09
N ILE A 201 86.17 31.68 -21.96
CA ILE A 201 87.45 31.47 -21.27
C ILE A 201 88.43 30.70 -22.16
N VAL A 202 87.99 29.63 -22.82
CA VAL A 202 88.85 28.84 -23.74
C VAL A 202 89.27 29.67 -24.96
N HIS A 203 88.35 30.45 -25.55
CA HIS A 203 88.68 31.33 -26.67
C HIS A 203 89.68 32.43 -26.27
N ASN A 204 89.53 33.04 -25.09
CA ASN A 204 90.51 33.99 -24.55
C ASN A 204 91.85 33.33 -24.19
N GLY A 205 91.82 32.10 -23.66
CA GLY A 205 93.03 31.33 -23.36
C GLY A 205 93.87 30.98 -24.59
N SER A 206 93.24 30.92 -25.76
CA SER A 206 93.92 30.73 -27.06
C SER A 206 94.80 31.95 -27.45
N GLN A 207 94.68 33.08 -26.75
CA GLN A 207 95.51 34.28 -26.96
C GLN A 207 96.69 34.40 -25.98
N LEU A 208 96.89 33.45 -25.07
CA LEU A 208 98.02 33.43 -24.14
C LEU A 208 99.31 33.03 -24.87
N LYS A 209 100.31 33.91 -24.89
CA LYS A 209 101.67 33.60 -25.35
C LYS A 209 102.53 33.12 -24.18
N GLU A 210 103.15 31.96 -24.33
CA GLU A 210 104.16 31.45 -23.40
C GLU A 210 105.40 32.34 -23.44
N VAL A 211 105.80 32.88 -22.29
CA VAL A 211 107.05 33.65 -22.14
C VAL A 211 107.92 32.89 -21.15
N GLN A 212 109.04 32.35 -21.64
CA GLN A 212 110.07 31.77 -20.78
C GLN A 212 110.91 32.89 -20.15
N VAL A 213 111.02 32.86 -18.82
CA VAL A 213 112.01 33.65 -18.08
C VAL A 213 112.82 32.65 -17.25
N GLU A 214 114.11 32.52 -17.56
CA GLU A 214 115.07 31.78 -16.74
C GLU A 214 115.50 32.66 -15.56
N ASP A 215 115.28 32.16 -14.34
CA ASP A 215 115.90 32.72 -13.14
C ASP A 215 116.72 31.64 -12.41
N CYS A 216 117.94 32.03 -12.06
CA CYS A 216 118.93 31.24 -11.34
C CYS A 216 118.48 31.04 -9.88
N GLU A 217 117.67 30.02 -9.60
CA GLU A 217 117.62 29.25 -8.33
C GLU A 217 116.38 28.34 -8.31
N GLY A 218 116.46 27.20 -9.01
CA GLY A 218 115.92 25.91 -8.55
C GLY A 218 114.45 25.76 -8.10
N ARG A 219 113.53 26.68 -8.42
CA ARG A 219 112.08 26.51 -8.20
C ARG A 219 111.31 26.97 -9.44
N ALA A 220 110.82 26.02 -10.24
CA ALA A 220 109.97 26.32 -11.38
C ALA A 220 108.58 26.78 -10.90
N SER A 221 108.18 28.00 -11.29
CA SER A 221 106.85 28.56 -11.11
C SER A 221 106.32 28.98 -12.47
N GLU A 222 105.25 28.35 -12.94
CA GLU A 222 104.55 28.75 -14.17
C GLU A 222 103.62 29.94 -13.87
N ARG A 223 103.72 31.01 -14.67
CA ARG A 223 102.87 32.20 -14.53
C ARG A 223 102.30 32.57 -15.90
N TRP A 224 100.96 32.59 -15.99
CA TRP A 224 100.22 32.95 -17.19
C TRP A 224 99.65 34.37 -17.04
N VAL A 225 99.75 35.22 -18.06
CA VAL A 225 99.31 36.63 -18.02
C VAL A 225 98.37 36.93 -19.17
N CYS A 226 97.17 37.45 -18.87
CA CYS A 226 96.19 37.91 -19.85
C CYS A 226 95.66 39.30 -19.44
N GLN A 227 95.76 40.30 -20.33
CA GLN A 227 95.18 41.65 -20.23
C GLN A 227 94.97 42.21 -18.81
N ASP A 228 96.08 42.69 -18.23
CA ASP A 228 96.17 43.43 -16.97
C ASP A 228 95.66 42.73 -15.70
N HIS A 229 95.50 41.40 -15.72
CA HIS A 229 95.37 40.60 -14.50
C HIS A 229 96.41 39.46 -14.45
N VAL A 230 97.17 39.41 -13.35
CA VAL A 230 98.08 38.30 -13.03
C VAL A 230 97.27 37.27 -12.25
N ILE A 231 96.92 36.16 -12.91
CA ILE A 231 96.29 35.02 -12.23
C ILE A 231 97.39 34.04 -11.85
N SER A 232 97.56 33.83 -10.55
CA SER A 232 98.53 32.89 -9.99
C SER A 232 97.81 31.62 -9.54
N PHE A 233 98.16 30.47 -10.12
CA PHE A 233 97.71 29.15 -9.65
C PHE A 233 98.86 28.44 -8.95
N SER A 234 98.66 28.04 -7.70
CA SER A 234 99.55 27.15 -6.97
C SER A 234 98.95 25.76 -6.91
N TYR A 235 99.64 24.76 -7.46
CA TYR A 235 99.28 23.34 -7.31
C TYR A 235 100.34 22.61 -6.48
N THR A 236 99.87 21.71 -5.60
CA THR A 236 100.74 20.83 -4.83
C THR A 236 100.89 19.51 -5.57
N LYS A 237 102.09 19.22 -6.09
CA LYS A 237 102.41 17.97 -6.78
C LYS A 237 102.53 16.85 -5.74
N ILE A 238 101.53 15.97 -5.63
CA ILE A 238 101.62 14.77 -4.79
C ILE A 238 102.60 13.79 -5.46
N GLN A 239 103.74 13.52 -4.82
CA GLN A 239 104.73 12.55 -5.28
C GLN A 239 104.43 11.13 -4.74
N PRO A 240 104.79 10.06 -5.49
CA PRO A 240 104.53 8.68 -5.10
C PRO A 240 105.52 8.15 -4.04
N MET A 241 105.02 7.46 -3.01
CA MET A 241 105.85 6.72 -2.04
C MET A 241 106.43 5.43 -2.66
N LYS A 242 107.76 5.26 -2.59
CA LYS A 242 108.46 3.98 -2.83
C LYS A 242 109.11 3.43 -1.55
N VAL A 243 109.08 2.11 -1.48
CA VAL A 243 109.34 1.15 -0.39
C VAL A 243 110.83 1.03 0.01
N SER A 244 111.12 0.61 1.25
CA SER A 244 112.39 -0.07 1.60
C SER A 244 112.21 -1.11 2.72
N ARG A 245 112.64 -2.36 2.45
CA ARG A 245 112.89 -3.44 3.45
C ARG A 245 114.23 -3.21 4.15
N PRO A 246 114.37 -3.62 5.42
CA PRO A 246 115.34 -4.68 5.79
C PRO A 246 114.83 -5.54 6.99
N ARG A 247 115.38 -6.70 7.40
CA ARG A 247 116.59 -7.47 7.10
C ARG A 247 116.26 -8.96 7.31
#